data_AF-A0A662T0E4-F1
#
_entry.id   AF-A0A662T0E4-F1
#
_cell.length_a   1.000
_cell.length_b   1.000
_cell.length_c   1.000
_cell.angle_alpha   90.00
_cell.angle_beta   90.00
_cell.angle_gamma   90.00
#
_symmetry.space_group_name_H-M   'P 1'
#
loop_
_entity.id
_entity.type
_entity.pdbx_description
1 polymer ?
#
loop_
_entity_poly.entity_id
_entity_poly.type
_entity_poly.pdbx_seq_one_letter_code
_entity_poly.pdbx_strand_id
1 'polypeptide(L)'
;HHAHIASLMAEKGLDELVGLSCDGYGYGPGGEAWGGEVLYCSREGYRRLGHLEQHVMPGGDLATRYPARMTASILYKLGVAEEWLERNSKMLPHGEREAEVVIKQIKRGMGALTSSCGRVLDAVSALLGVCYERTYEGEPAMKLEAHASHGRDKLKLQPEIKGSILLTTPLFDALYSKLGKEKTADLAYSAQAYVARGLAELAVEAALDMGVKAVGFSGGVAYNEAIVMEVKRVVEEAGLTLLVHSEVPPGDAGISVGQAYFTAVKWS
;
A
#
# COMPACT_ATOMS: atom_id res chain seq x y z
N HIS A 1 -12.05 1.28 -2.90
CA HIS A 1 -11.80 0.38 -1.75
C HIS A 1 -12.97 -0.54 -1.43
N HIS A 2 -14.08 -0.03 -0.86
CA HIS A 2 -15.25 -0.89 -0.60
C HIS A 2 -15.72 -1.64 -1.86
N ALA A 3 -15.76 -0.97 -3.02
CA ALA A 3 -16.12 -1.62 -4.28
C ALA A 3 -15.17 -2.76 -4.71
N HIS A 4 -13.87 -2.72 -4.37
CA HIS A 4 -12.95 -3.84 -4.64
C HIS A 4 -13.33 -5.06 -3.81
N ILE A 5 -13.53 -4.86 -2.50
CA ILE A 5 -13.94 -5.96 -1.60
C ILE A 5 -15.33 -6.48 -1.97
N ALA A 6 -16.28 -5.59 -2.29
CA ALA A 6 -17.61 -5.97 -2.75
C ALA A 6 -17.58 -6.76 -4.06
N SER A 7 -16.64 -6.48 -4.97
CA SER A 7 -16.42 -7.26 -6.18
C SER A 7 -16.01 -8.70 -5.85
N LEU A 8 -15.09 -8.87 -4.89
CA LEU A 8 -14.68 -10.19 -4.41
C LEU A 8 -15.81 -10.92 -3.70
N MET A 9 -16.59 -10.21 -2.87
CA MET A 9 -17.78 -10.76 -2.21
C MET A 9 -18.81 -11.26 -3.23
N ALA A 10 -19.05 -10.49 -4.30
CA ALA A 10 -19.95 -10.87 -5.38
C ALA A 10 -19.46 -12.15 -6.09
N GLU A 11 -18.17 -12.21 -6.39
CA GLU A 11 -17.55 -13.38 -7.06
C GLU A 11 -17.63 -14.64 -6.18
N LYS A 12 -17.43 -14.51 -4.87
CA LYS A 12 -17.43 -15.65 -3.93
C LYS A 12 -18.79 -15.94 -3.30
N GLY A 13 -19.83 -15.16 -3.63
CA GLY A 13 -21.18 -15.32 -3.08
C GLY A 13 -21.25 -15.09 -1.57
N LEU A 14 -20.56 -14.06 -1.07
CA LEU A 14 -20.45 -13.76 0.36
C LEU A 14 -21.24 -12.51 0.77
N ASP A 15 -21.84 -12.58 1.96
CA ASP A 15 -22.61 -11.47 2.55
C ASP A 15 -21.76 -10.52 3.39
N GLU A 16 -20.65 -11.03 3.92
CA GLU A 16 -19.68 -10.26 4.70
C GLU A 16 -18.25 -10.74 4.43
N LEU A 17 -17.28 -9.84 4.60
CA LEU A 17 -15.86 -10.14 4.44
C LEU A 17 -14.99 -9.10 5.15
N VAL A 18 -13.98 -9.58 5.89
CA VAL A 18 -12.82 -8.74 6.23
C VAL A 18 -11.88 -8.77 5.04
N GLY A 19 -11.58 -7.60 4.47
CA GLY A 19 -10.87 -7.49 3.21
C GLY A 19 -9.72 -6.49 3.27
N LEU A 20 -8.58 -6.91 2.72
CA LEU A 20 -7.47 -6.04 2.34
C LEU A 20 -7.79 -5.38 1.00
N SER A 21 -7.85 -4.06 0.97
CA SER A 21 -8.00 -3.28 -0.26
C SER A 21 -6.75 -2.43 -0.46
N CYS A 22 -5.82 -2.94 -1.27
CA CYS A 22 -4.55 -2.29 -1.55
C CYS A 22 -4.47 -1.84 -3.01
N ASP A 23 -4.33 -0.54 -3.22
CA ASP A 23 -4.32 0.07 -4.54
C ASP A 23 -3.42 1.33 -4.58
N GLY A 24 -3.24 1.90 -5.77
CA GLY A 24 -2.54 3.15 -5.96
C GLY A 24 -3.30 4.37 -5.41
N TYR A 25 -4.59 4.50 -5.71
CA TYR A 25 -5.35 5.67 -5.28
C TYR A 25 -6.84 5.39 -5.32
N GLY A 26 -7.53 5.65 -4.22
CA GLY A 26 -8.99 5.77 -4.26
C GLY A 26 -9.50 6.79 -3.25
N TYR A 27 -10.60 7.44 -3.61
CA TYR A 27 -11.22 8.47 -2.79
C TYR A 27 -11.75 7.88 -1.47
N GLY A 28 -11.24 8.41 -0.36
CA GLY A 28 -11.81 8.26 0.97
C GLY A 28 -12.98 9.23 1.21
N PRO A 29 -13.82 8.98 2.23
CA PRO A 29 -15.02 9.78 2.50
C PRO A 29 -14.75 11.24 2.85
N GLY A 30 -13.57 11.56 3.41
CA GLY A 30 -13.16 12.90 3.83
C GLY A 30 -12.24 13.62 2.84
N GLY A 31 -12.06 13.07 1.63
CA GLY A 31 -11.12 13.60 0.64
C GLY A 31 -9.68 13.07 0.78
N GLU A 32 -9.45 12.11 1.68
CA GLU A 32 -8.17 11.41 1.78
C GLU A 32 -7.95 10.45 0.60
N ALA A 33 -6.70 10.16 0.29
CA ALA A 33 -6.32 9.20 -0.72
C ALA A 33 -6.03 7.84 -0.08
N TRP A 34 -7.03 6.97 -0.06
CA TRP A 34 -6.90 5.61 0.47
C TRP A 34 -6.17 4.71 -0.53
N GLY A 35 -5.68 3.57 -0.05
CA GLY A 35 -5.01 2.56 -0.90
C GLY A 35 -4.27 1.47 -0.16
N GLY A 36 -4.41 1.37 1.16
CA GLY A 36 -3.78 0.34 1.98
C GLY A 36 -4.64 0.09 3.20
N GLU A 37 -5.85 -0.42 2.95
CA GLU A 37 -6.95 -0.44 3.91
C GLU A 37 -7.31 -1.87 4.32
N VAL A 38 -7.62 -2.07 5.60
CA VAL A 38 -8.33 -3.24 6.11
C VAL A 38 -9.77 -2.82 6.38
N LEU A 39 -10.72 -3.43 5.69
CA LEU A 39 -12.13 -3.10 5.77
C LEU A 39 -12.94 -4.32 6.20
N TYR A 40 -13.94 -4.12 7.05
CA TYR A 40 -15.06 -5.05 7.15
C TYR A 40 -16.13 -4.56 6.19
N CYS A 41 -16.56 -5.40 5.28
CA CYS A 41 -17.60 -5.10 4.31
C CYS A 41 -18.75 -6.07 4.50
N SER A 42 -19.98 -5.56 4.47
CA SER A 42 -21.20 -6.34 4.53
C SER A 42 -22.25 -5.74 3.60
N ARG A 43 -23.41 -6.39 3.52
CA ARG A 43 -24.57 -5.87 2.80
C ARG A 43 -24.99 -4.45 3.22
N GLU A 44 -24.74 -4.08 4.47
CA GLU A 44 -25.15 -2.79 5.04
C GLU A 44 -24.16 -1.65 4.72
N GLY A 45 -22.94 -1.99 4.31
CA GLY A 45 -21.89 -1.03 4.01
C GLY A 45 -20.51 -1.54 4.40
N TYR A 46 -19.65 -0.62 4.85
CA TYR A 46 -18.30 -0.97 5.24
C TYR A 46 -17.87 -0.19 6.48
N ARG A 47 -16.93 -0.78 7.22
CA ARG A 47 -16.23 -0.19 8.36
C ARG A 47 -14.73 -0.30 8.13
N ARG A 48 -14.02 0.81 8.27
CA ARG A 48 -12.55 0.82 8.23
C ARG A 48 -12.02 0.24 9.55
N LEU A 49 -11.29 -0.87 9.46
CA LEU A 49 -10.74 -1.59 10.61
C LEU A 49 -9.29 -1.22 10.88
N GLY A 50 -8.51 -0.95 9.83
CA GLY A 50 -7.13 -0.53 9.93
C GLY A 50 -6.57 -0.04 8.59
N HIS A 51 -5.37 0.54 8.62
CA HIS A 51 -4.76 1.11 7.43
C HIS A 51 -3.24 1.33 7.55
N LEU A 52 -2.59 1.59 6.42
CA LEU A 52 -1.21 2.08 6.40
C LEU A 52 -1.11 3.48 7.01
N GLU A 53 0.03 3.76 7.64
CA GLU A 53 0.38 5.09 8.11
C GLU A 53 0.20 6.15 7.04
N GLN A 54 -0.47 7.25 7.40
CA GLN A 54 -0.73 8.33 6.46
C GLN A 54 0.49 9.23 6.26
N HIS A 55 0.71 9.61 5.01
CA HIS A 55 1.75 10.56 4.60
C HIS A 55 1.16 11.68 3.75
N VAL A 56 1.82 12.83 3.73
CA VAL A 56 1.46 13.92 2.83
C VAL A 56 1.87 13.52 1.42
N MET A 57 1.03 13.83 0.43
CA MET A 57 1.33 13.64 -0.99
C MET A 57 1.74 14.99 -1.63
N PRO A 58 3.03 15.39 -1.56
CA PRO A 58 3.45 16.73 -1.94
C PRO A 58 3.40 16.95 -3.45
N GLY A 59 2.52 17.86 -3.88
CA GLY A 59 2.29 18.16 -5.29
C GLY A 59 1.24 17.27 -5.98
N GLY A 60 0.45 16.51 -5.22
CA GLY A 60 -0.67 15.74 -5.75
C GLY A 60 -0.22 14.71 -6.79
N ASP A 61 -0.74 14.81 -8.02
CA ASP A 61 -0.41 13.92 -9.13
C ASP A 61 1.09 13.87 -9.46
N LEU A 62 1.83 14.95 -9.16
CA LEU A 62 3.29 14.95 -9.31
C LEU A 62 3.95 13.92 -8.41
N ALA A 63 3.42 13.66 -7.22
CA ALA A 63 3.95 12.63 -6.33
C ALA A 63 3.70 11.21 -6.83
N THR A 64 2.65 11.02 -7.65
CA THR A 64 2.40 9.77 -8.37
C THR A 64 3.33 9.62 -9.57
N ARG A 65 3.64 10.72 -10.27
CA ARG A 65 4.56 10.70 -11.42
C ARG A 65 6.03 10.56 -10.99
N TYR A 66 6.44 11.24 -9.91
CA TYR A 66 7.82 11.26 -9.43
C TYR A 66 7.87 10.74 -7.98
N PRO A 67 8.03 9.42 -7.77
CA PRO A 67 7.91 8.81 -6.44
C PRO A 67 8.89 9.32 -5.38
N ALA A 68 9.99 9.94 -5.79
CA ALA A 68 10.93 10.59 -4.86
C ALA A 68 10.24 11.63 -3.96
N ARG A 69 9.15 12.25 -4.42
CA ARG A 69 8.29 13.14 -3.63
C ARG A 69 7.62 12.40 -2.45
N MET A 70 7.11 11.19 -2.67
CA MET A 70 6.55 10.35 -1.61
C MET A 70 7.64 9.84 -0.67
N THR A 71 8.79 9.40 -1.20
CA THR A 71 9.94 8.99 -0.38
C THR A 71 10.36 10.12 0.57
N ALA A 72 10.47 11.35 0.07
CA ALA A 72 10.81 12.51 0.89
C ALA A 72 9.77 12.77 1.98
N SER A 73 8.46 12.62 1.70
CA SER A 73 7.43 12.79 2.73
C SER A 73 7.55 11.78 3.87
N ILE A 74 7.91 10.53 3.57
CA ILE A 74 8.07 9.49 4.59
C ILE A 74 9.37 9.74 5.39
N LEU A 75 10.48 9.98 4.69
CA LEU A 75 11.78 10.28 5.31
C LEU A 75 11.79 11.58 6.13
N TYR A 76 10.83 12.49 5.89
CA TYR A 76 10.74 13.74 6.63
C TYR A 76 10.44 13.47 8.11
N LYS A 77 9.64 12.44 8.42
CA LYS A 77 9.35 12.00 9.79
C LYS A 77 10.60 11.46 10.51
N LEU A 78 11.61 11.03 9.77
CA LEU A 78 12.90 10.54 10.27
C LEU A 78 13.96 11.65 10.35
N GLY A 79 13.67 12.87 9.88
CA GLY A 79 14.61 13.98 9.88
C GLY A 79 15.72 13.90 8.83
N VAL A 80 15.63 12.97 7.86
CA VAL A 80 16.67 12.74 6.83
C VAL A 80 16.24 13.10 5.41
N ALA A 81 15.02 13.63 5.22
CA ALA A 81 14.49 13.94 3.89
C ALA A 81 15.29 14.99 3.12
N GLU A 82 15.77 16.04 3.80
CA GLU A 82 16.55 17.12 3.17
C GLU A 82 17.88 16.58 2.63
N GLU A 83 18.66 15.92 3.48
CA GLU A 83 19.93 15.27 3.11
C GLU A 83 19.72 14.25 1.97
N TRP A 84 18.66 13.44 2.04
CA TRP A 84 18.38 12.45 1.02
C TRP A 84 18.01 13.11 -0.32
N LEU A 85 17.11 14.11 -0.33
CA LEU A 85 16.72 14.79 -1.56
C LEU A 85 17.85 15.60 -2.19
N GLU A 86 18.71 16.24 -1.40
CA GLU A 86 19.88 16.95 -1.92
C GLU A 86 20.79 16.02 -2.72
N ARG A 87 21.10 14.84 -2.16
CA ARG A 87 21.92 13.81 -2.83
C ARG A 87 21.25 13.20 -4.06
N ASN A 88 19.92 13.23 -4.10
CA ASN A 88 19.11 12.54 -5.09
C ASN A 88 18.27 13.49 -5.95
N SER A 89 18.62 14.78 -5.97
CA SER A 89 17.83 15.84 -6.61
C SER A 89 17.60 15.60 -8.10
N LYS A 90 18.53 14.90 -8.77
CA LYS A 90 18.42 14.43 -10.17
C LYS A 90 17.22 13.52 -10.45
N MET A 91 16.57 12.96 -9.41
CA MET A 91 15.33 12.18 -9.55
C MET A 91 14.10 13.06 -9.73
N LEU A 92 14.23 14.37 -9.52
CA LEU A 92 13.20 15.37 -9.75
C LEU A 92 13.50 16.13 -11.07
N PRO A 93 12.47 16.44 -11.87
CA PRO A 93 12.66 17.07 -13.19
C PRO A 93 13.37 18.43 -13.15
N HIS A 94 13.25 19.18 -12.05
CA HIS A 94 13.93 20.46 -11.87
C HIS A 94 15.01 20.46 -10.77
N GLY A 95 15.51 19.29 -10.38
CA GLY A 95 16.68 19.16 -9.53
C GLY A 95 16.52 19.78 -8.14
N GLU A 96 17.58 20.45 -7.67
CA GLU A 96 17.69 21.01 -6.31
C GLU A 96 16.59 22.05 -5.99
N ARG A 97 16.23 22.89 -6.95
CA ARG A 97 15.17 23.91 -6.75
C ARG A 97 13.83 23.25 -6.46
N GLU A 98 13.54 22.13 -7.10
CA GLU A 98 12.32 21.36 -6.84
C GLU A 98 12.38 20.67 -5.49
N ALA A 99 13.53 20.12 -5.10
CA ALA A 99 13.74 19.50 -3.80
C ALA A 99 13.39 20.47 -2.65
N GLU A 100 13.86 21.72 -2.71
CA GLU A 100 13.51 22.73 -1.72
C GLU A 100 12.01 23.00 -1.63
N VAL A 101 11.32 23.06 -2.79
CA VAL A 101 9.88 23.29 -2.85
C VAL A 101 9.12 22.12 -2.26
N VAL A 102 9.52 20.89 -2.59
CA VAL A 102 8.93 19.66 -2.05
C VAL A 102 9.06 19.62 -0.52
N ILE A 103 10.25 19.92 0.02
CA ILE A 103 10.45 20.00 1.47
C ILE A 103 9.55 21.08 2.11
N LYS A 104 9.44 22.27 1.50
CA LYS A 104 8.55 23.34 1.99
C LYS A 104 7.08 22.90 1.98
N GLN A 105 6.64 22.15 0.96
CA GLN A 105 5.29 21.60 0.90
C GLN A 105 5.05 20.59 2.03
N ILE A 106 5.98 19.65 2.25
CA ILE A 106 5.88 18.66 3.32
C ILE A 106 5.84 19.34 4.70
N LYS A 107 6.75 20.28 4.97
CA LYS A 107 6.81 21.06 6.23
C LYS A 107 5.51 21.77 6.56
N ARG A 108 4.82 22.29 5.54
CA ARG A 108 3.56 23.01 5.67
C ARG A 108 2.33 22.09 5.65
N GLY A 109 2.51 20.77 5.53
CA GLY A 109 1.40 19.83 5.36
C GLY A 109 0.59 20.07 4.08
N MET A 110 1.21 20.64 3.04
CA MET A 110 0.54 20.96 1.79
C MET A 110 0.42 19.73 0.88
N GLY A 111 -0.74 19.09 0.92
CA GLY A 111 -1.10 17.96 0.06
C GLY A 111 -2.22 17.13 0.70
N ALA A 112 -2.83 16.25 -0.09
CA ALA A 112 -3.74 15.26 0.46
C ALA A 112 -2.96 14.28 1.35
N LEU A 113 -3.59 13.83 2.44
CA LEU A 113 -3.09 12.69 3.20
C LEU A 113 -3.41 11.40 2.46
N THR A 114 -2.43 10.51 2.37
CA THR A 114 -2.59 9.21 1.72
C THR A 114 -2.14 8.05 2.60
N SER A 115 -2.93 6.98 2.61
CA SER A 115 -2.59 5.66 3.16
C SER A 115 -2.37 4.63 2.04
N SER A 116 -1.99 5.10 0.85
CA SER A 116 -1.88 4.26 -0.34
C SER A 116 -0.71 3.28 -0.27
N CYS A 117 -1.01 1.98 -0.41
CA CYS A 117 -0.03 0.92 -0.53
C CYS A 117 0.79 1.10 -1.81
N GLY A 118 0.14 1.43 -2.94
CA GLY A 118 0.86 1.72 -4.18
C GLY A 118 1.86 2.87 -4.02
N ARG A 119 1.49 3.97 -3.33
CA ARG A 119 2.41 5.09 -3.10
C ARG A 119 3.55 4.74 -2.14
N VAL A 120 3.30 3.89 -1.14
CA VAL A 120 4.36 3.36 -0.26
C VAL A 120 5.34 2.49 -1.05
N LEU A 121 4.85 1.59 -1.91
CA LEU A 121 5.70 0.77 -2.78
C LEU A 121 6.47 1.61 -3.80
N ASP A 122 5.84 2.63 -4.40
CA ASP A 122 6.52 3.56 -5.30
C ASP A 122 7.65 4.32 -4.57
N ALA A 123 7.41 4.73 -3.33
CA ALA A 123 8.40 5.40 -2.50
C ALA A 123 9.58 4.47 -2.13
N VAL A 124 9.33 3.19 -1.88
CA VAL A 124 10.40 2.18 -1.71
C VAL A 124 11.17 2.02 -3.03
N SER A 125 10.49 1.98 -4.17
CA SER A 125 11.10 1.87 -5.50
C SER A 125 12.08 3.02 -5.77
N ALA A 126 11.68 4.26 -5.47
CA ALA A 126 12.58 5.41 -5.59
C ALA A 126 13.72 5.41 -4.56
N LEU A 127 13.45 5.04 -3.30
CA LEU A 127 14.46 4.94 -2.25
C LEU A 127 15.60 3.98 -2.63
N LEU A 128 15.24 2.81 -3.16
CA LEU A 128 16.18 1.75 -3.54
C LEU A 128 16.82 1.96 -4.92
N GLY A 129 16.40 3.00 -5.64
CA GLY A 129 16.93 3.32 -6.94
C GLY A 129 16.43 2.48 -8.10
N VAL A 130 15.24 1.90 -7.97
CA VAL A 130 14.62 1.02 -8.96
C VAL A 130 13.81 1.81 -10.00
N CYS A 131 13.03 2.79 -9.57
CA CYS A 131 12.21 3.61 -10.47
C CYS A 131 12.00 5.02 -9.88
N TYR A 132 12.23 6.04 -10.70
CA TYR A 132 12.18 7.45 -10.28
C TYR A 132 11.12 8.29 -11.00
N GLU A 133 10.64 7.81 -12.14
CA GLU A 133 9.54 8.42 -12.89
C GLU A 133 8.59 7.31 -13.34
N ARG A 134 7.30 7.55 -13.15
CA ARG A 134 6.20 6.73 -13.63
C ARG A 134 5.79 7.21 -15.02
N THR A 135 6.01 6.37 -16.02
CA THR A 135 5.63 6.52 -17.43
C THR A 135 4.34 5.77 -17.79
N TYR A 136 3.95 4.77 -16.98
CA TYR A 136 2.67 4.07 -17.09
C TYR A 136 2.11 3.65 -15.72
N GLU A 137 0.87 3.15 -15.70
CA GLU A 137 0.19 2.80 -14.47
C GLU A 137 0.86 1.65 -13.70
N GLY A 138 1.10 1.83 -12.40
CA GLY A 138 1.75 0.82 -11.55
C GLY A 138 3.25 0.63 -11.77
N GLU A 139 3.90 1.35 -12.69
CA GLU A 139 5.28 1.11 -13.10
C GLU A 139 6.29 0.96 -11.93
N PRO A 140 6.36 1.87 -10.94
CA PRO A 140 7.38 1.76 -9.90
C PRO A 140 7.18 0.54 -9.00
N ALA A 141 5.93 0.22 -8.64
CA ALA A 141 5.57 -0.98 -7.88
C ALA A 141 5.86 -2.27 -8.67
N MET A 142 5.51 -2.34 -9.96
CA MET A 142 5.81 -3.50 -10.81
C MET A 142 7.31 -3.73 -10.98
N LYS A 143 8.08 -2.64 -11.20
CA LYS A 143 9.55 -2.73 -11.27
C LYS A 143 10.15 -3.16 -9.94
N LEU A 144 9.60 -2.69 -8.81
CA LEU A 144 10.02 -3.11 -7.47
C LEU A 144 9.77 -4.60 -7.23
N GLU A 145 8.62 -5.11 -7.65
CA GLU A 145 8.29 -6.55 -7.59
C GLU A 145 9.27 -7.39 -8.40
N ALA A 146 9.46 -7.04 -9.68
CA ALA A 146 10.40 -7.73 -10.55
C ALA A 146 11.83 -7.70 -9.98
N HIS A 147 12.24 -6.59 -9.38
CA HIS A 147 13.54 -6.47 -8.71
C HIS A 147 13.64 -7.36 -7.47
N ALA A 148 12.60 -7.39 -6.64
CA ALA A 148 12.53 -8.19 -5.43
C ALA A 148 12.51 -9.70 -5.69
N SER A 149 12.07 -10.16 -6.86
CA SER A 149 12.08 -11.59 -7.23
C SER A 149 13.48 -12.23 -7.21
N HIS A 150 14.53 -11.41 -7.27
CA HIS A 150 15.93 -11.83 -7.18
C HIS A 150 16.51 -11.74 -5.76
N GLY A 151 15.69 -11.33 -4.79
CA GLY A 151 16.06 -11.11 -3.40
C GLY A 151 15.45 -12.13 -2.46
N ARG A 152 15.68 -11.92 -1.17
CA ARG A 152 15.08 -12.68 -0.07
C ARG A 152 14.79 -11.77 1.11
N ASP A 153 13.98 -12.24 2.05
CA ASP A 153 13.74 -11.51 3.29
C ASP A 153 14.96 -11.48 4.20
N LYS A 154 15.85 -10.53 3.93
CA LYS A 154 17.12 -10.35 4.63
C LYS A 154 16.94 -9.63 5.95
N LEU A 155 16.07 -8.62 6.00
CA LEU A 155 15.86 -7.81 7.18
C LEU A 155 14.93 -8.48 8.20
N LYS A 156 13.98 -9.33 7.74
CA LYS A 156 13.00 -10.02 8.59
C LYS A 156 12.32 -9.08 9.59
N LEU A 157 12.03 -7.86 9.12
CA LEU A 157 11.43 -6.82 9.95
C LEU A 157 10.07 -7.30 10.47
N GLN A 158 9.81 -7.09 11.74
CA GLN A 158 8.50 -7.33 12.33
C GLN A 158 7.63 -6.08 12.09
N PRO A 159 6.41 -6.22 11.54
CA PRO A 159 5.49 -5.10 11.38
C PRO A 159 5.27 -4.34 12.69
N GLU A 160 5.33 -3.00 12.64
CA GLU A 160 5.04 -2.16 13.79
C GLU A 160 3.64 -1.59 13.65
N ILE A 161 2.73 -2.04 14.52
CA ILE A 161 1.33 -1.64 14.51
C ILE A 161 1.04 -0.79 15.74
N LYS A 162 0.42 0.38 15.54
CA LYS A 162 -0.05 1.26 16.62
C LYS A 162 -1.56 1.42 16.55
N GLY A 163 -2.27 0.70 17.42
CA GLY A 163 -3.73 0.58 17.32
C GLY A 163 -4.07 -0.14 16.01
N SER A 164 -4.84 0.51 15.14
CA SER A 164 -5.20 -0.03 13.83
C SER A 164 -4.34 0.48 12.66
N ILE A 165 -3.16 1.02 12.95
CA ILE A 165 -2.29 1.66 11.95
C ILE A 165 -0.99 0.87 11.82
N LEU A 166 -0.70 0.36 10.61
CA LEU A 166 0.61 -0.19 10.28
C LEU A 166 1.57 0.96 9.96
N LEU A 167 2.60 1.12 10.79
CA LEU A 167 3.61 2.16 10.63
C LEU A 167 4.54 1.83 9.47
N THR A 168 4.74 2.76 8.54
CA THR A 168 5.71 2.59 7.46
C THR A 168 6.99 3.35 7.74
N THR A 169 6.97 4.32 8.66
CA THR A 169 8.15 5.09 9.05
C THR A 169 9.30 4.19 9.56
N PRO A 170 9.07 3.18 10.42
CA PRO A 170 10.13 2.24 10.83
C PRO A 170 10.67 1.37 9.69
N LEU A 171 9.81 0.97 8.75
CA LEU A 171 10.25 0.29 7.53
C LEU A 171 11.25 1.16 6.75
N PHE A 172 10.94 2.43 6.53
CA PHE A 172 11.82 3.33 5.78
C PHE A 172 13.13 3.62 6.51
N ASP A 173 13.12 3.69 7.84
CA ASP A 173 14.35 3.83 8.63
C ASP A 173 15.27 2.60 8.45
N ALA A 174 14.69 1.40 8.55
CA ALA A 174 15.42 0.16 8.33
C ALA A 174 16.00 0.07 6.92
N LEU A 175 15.23 0.44 5.88
CA LEU A 175 15.71 0.46 4.50
C LEU A 175 16.82 1.49 4.31
N TYR A 176 16.61 2.73 4.78
CA TYR A 176 17.56 3.83 4.65
C TYR A 176 18.92 3.51 5.30
N SER A 177 18.90 2.97 6.52
CA SER A 177 20.12 2.60 7.27
C SER A 177 20.95 1.49 6.61
N LYS A 178 20.33 0.70 5.72
CA LYS A 178 20.93 -0.43 5.00
C LYS A 178 21.26 -0.14 3.54
N LEU A 179 20.94 1.06 3.03
CA LEU A 179 21.37 1.50 1.71
C LEU A 179 22.89 1.38 1.57
N GLY A 180 23.34 0.77 0.47
CA GLY A 180 24.75 0.51 0.18
C GLY A 180 25.42 -0.57 1.02
N LYS A 181 24.73 -1.14 2.03
CA LYS A 181 25.25 -2.23 2.88
C LYS A 181 24.67 -3.59 2.51
N GLU A 182 23.47 -3.61 1.94
CA GLU A 182 22.76 -4.82 1.53
C GLU A 182 22.36 -4.74 0.05
N LYS A 183 22.06 -5.89 -0.55
CA LYS A 183 21.56 -5.94 -1.93
C LYS A 183 20.21 -5.25 -2.02
N THR A 184 20.03 -4.40 -3.03
CA THR A 184 18.77 -3.68 -3.24
C THR A 184 17.59 -4.63 -3.46
N ALA A 185 17.82 -5.80 -4.09
CA ALA A 185 16.79 -6.83 -4.25
C ALA A 185 16.32 -7.42 -2.91
N ASP A 186 17.23 -7.63 -1.96
CA ASP A 186 16.91 -8.12 -0.61
C ASP A 186 16.11 -7.05 0.18
N LEU A 187 16.49 -5.79 0.05
CA LEU A 187 15.75 -4.67 0.65
C LEU A 187 14.34 -4.53 0.06
N ALA A 188 14.21 -4.67 -1.26
CA ALA A 188 12.92 -4.62 -1.95
C ALA A 188 11.99 -5.77 -1.53
N TYR A 189 12.54 -6.98 -1.36
CA TYR A 189 11.80 -8.12 -0.84
C TYR A 189 11.34 -7.87 0.60
N SER A 190 12.26 -7.50 1.49
CA SER A 190 11.93 -7.25 2.90
C SER A 190 10.88 -6.15 3.07
N ALA A 191 10.87 -5.14 2.20
CA ALA A 191 9.85 -4.09 2.22
C ALA A 191 8.46 -4.60 1.84
N GLN A 192 8.36 -5.37 0.75
CA GLN A 192 7.08 -5.98 0.34
C GLN A 192 6.57 -6.97 1.40
N ALA A 193 7.46 -7.78 1.97
CA ALA A 193 7.12 -8.71 3.05
C ALA A 193 6.62 -7.98 4.30
N TYR A 194 7.23 -6.86 4.69
CA TYR A 194 6.78 -6.05 5.83
C TYR A 194 5.35 -5.52 5.64
N VAL A 195 5.06 -4.93 4.48
CA VAL A 195 3.75 -4.36 4.16
C VAL A 195 2.68 -5.47 4.09
N ALA A 196 3.01 -6.58 3.42
CA ALA A 196 2.12 -7.74 3.31
C ALA A 196 1.77 -8.32 4.69
N ARG A 197 2.79 -8.59 5.52
CA ARG A 197 2.61 -9.17 6.85
C ARG A 197 1.82 -8.25 7.76
N GLY A 198 2.17 -6.98 7.86
CA GLY A 198 1.49 -6.07 8.78
C GLY A 198 0.02 -5.83 8.43
N LEU A 199 -0.32 -5.74 7.14
CA LEU A 199 -1.71 -5.61 6.72
C LEU A 199 -2.47 -6.92 6.94
N ALA A 200 -1.86 -8.07 6.65
CA ALA A 200 -2.46 -9.37 6.93
C ALA A 200 -2.69 -9.59 8.43
N GLU A 201 -1.76 -9.20 9.30
CA GLU A 201 -1.90 -9.26 10.76
C GLU A 201 -3.10 -8.44 11.24
N LEU A 202 -3.25 -7.20 10.76
CA LEU A 202 -4.42 -6.36 11.06
C LEU A 202 -5.73 -7.00 10.59
N ALA A 203 -5.74 -7.64 9.42
CA ALA A 203 -6.92 -8.30 8.89
C ALA A 203 -7.27 -9.60 9.64
N VAL A 204 -6.26 -10.38 10.03
CA VAL A 204 -6.41 -11.59 10.83
C VAL A 204 -6.99 -11.25 12.20
N GLU A 205 -6.40 -10.27 12.90
CA GLU A 205 -6.89 -9.82 14.21
C GLU A 205 -8.37 -9.42 14.12
N ALA A 206 -8.71 -8.57 13.15
CA ALA A 206 -10.08 -8.13 12.97
C ALA A 206 -11.05 -9.26 12.58
N ALA A 207 -10.61 -10.21 11.75
CA ALA A 207 -11.43 -11.35 11.35
C ALA A 207 -11.72 -12.27 12.54
N LEU A 208 -10.71 -12.55 13.37
CA LEU A 208 -10.85 -13.36 14.59
C LEU A 208 -11.79 -12.71 15.60
N ASP A 209 -11.62 -11.41 15.86
CA ASP A 209 -12.48 -10.64 16.78
C ASP A 209 -13.95 -10.63 16.34
N MET A 210 -14.19 -10.65 15.03
CA MET A 210 -15.53 -10.63 14.44
C MET A 210 -16.09 -12.04 14.18
N GLY A 211 -15.30 -13.10 14.37
CA GLY A 211 -15.70 -14.47 14.05
C GLY A 211 -15.82 -14.78 12.56
N VAL A 212 -15.21 -13.96 11.69
CA VAL A 212 -15.20 -14.14 10.23
C VAL A 212 -14.09 -15.14 9.88
N LYS A 213 -14.43 -16.19 9.11
CA LYS A 213 -13.51 -17.32 8.82
C LYS A 213 -12.59 -17.10 7.61
N ALA A 214 -12.78 -16.01 6.88
CA ALA A 214 -12.06 -15.73 5.66
C ALA A 214 -11.62 -14.26 5.59
N VAL A 215 -10.46 -14.04 4.97
CA VAL A 215 -9.93 -12.72 4.65
C VAL A 215 -9.87 -12.59 3.14
N GLY A 216 -10.37 -11.49 2.58
CA GLY A 216 -10.26 -11.18 1.16
C GLY A 216 -9.05 -10.31 0.85
N PHE A 217 -8.48 -10.45 -0.35
CA PHE A 217 -7.49 -9.50 -0.86
C PHE A 217 -7.84 -9.05 -2.28
N SER A 218 -7.96 -7.73 -2.46
CA SER A 218 -8.32 -7.08 -3.72
C SER A 218 -7.66 -5.69 -3.86
N GLY A 219 -7.88 -5.01 -4.98
CA GLY A 219 -7.19 -3.78 -5.39
C GLY A 219 -5.98 -4.06 -6.28
N GLY A 220 -5.43 -3.03 -6.93
CA GLY A 220 -4.34 -3.17 -7.90
C GLY A 220 -3.07 -3.82 -7.37
N VAL A 221 -2.78 -3.72 -6.07
CA VAL A 221 -1.62 -4.38 -5.45
C VAL A 221 -1.82 -5.89 -5.31
N ALA A 222 -3.07 -6.39 -5.38
CA ALA A 222 -3.34 -7.83 -5.35
C ALA A 222 -2.93 -8.56 -6.66
N TYR A 223 -2.40 -7.84 -7.66
CA TYR A 223 -1.68 -8.46 -8.78
C TYR A 223 -0.25 -8.89 -8.41
N ASN A 224 0.32 -8.32 -7.34
CA ASN A 224 1.68 -8.62 -6.93
C ASN A 224 1.72 -9.99 -6.24
N GLU A 225 2.34 -10.96 -6.90
CA GLU A 225 2.33 -12.36 -6.48
C GLU A 225 3.06 -12.54 -5.15
N ALA A 226 4.19 -11.84 -4.96
CA ALA A 226 4.98 -11.92 -3.74
C ALA A 226 4.20 -11.43 -2.50
N ILE A 227 3.47 -10.32 -2.64
CA ILE A 227 2.61 -9.78 -1.58
C ILE A 227 1.44 -10.73 -1.31
N VAL A 228 0.74 -11.20 -2.36
CA VAL A 228 -0.38 -12.14 -2.20
C VAL A 228 0.05 -13.41 -1.47
N MET A 229 1.19 -13.99 -1.84
CA MET A 229 1.71 -15.21 -1.22
C MET A 229 2.10 -15.00 0.25
N GLU A 230 2.66 -13.85 0.60
CA GLU A 230 3.00 -13.54 1.99
C GLU A 230 1.74 -13.26 2.83
N VAL A 231 0.75 -12.55 2.28
CA VAL A 231 -0.57 -12.37 2.91
C VAL A 231 -1.22 -13.74 3.14
N LYS A 232 -1.21 -14.61 2.12
CA LYS A 232 -1.76 -15.97 2.20
C LYS A 232 -1.15 -16.75 3.34
N ARG A 233 0.19 -16.72 3.44
CA ARG A 233 0.93 -17.39 4.51
C ARG A 233 0.46 -16.95 5.89
N VAL A 234 0.38 -15.65 6.15
CA VAL A 234 -0.06 -15.10 7.45
C VAL A 234 -1.51 -15.48 7.77
N VAL A 235 -2.40 -15.36 6.80
CA VAL A 235 -3.83 -15.67 6.97
C VAL A 235 -4.06 -17.16 7.25
N GLU A 236 -3.40 -18.05 6.50
CA GLU A 236 -3.53 -19.50 6.66
C GLU A 236 -2.85 -20.03 7.93
N GLU A 237 -1.73 -19.43 8.35
CA GLU A 237 -1.08 -19.75 9.64
C GLU A 237 -1.99 -19.42 10.83
N ALA A 238 -2.87 -18.43 10.70
CA ALA A 238 -3.89 -18.09 11.69
C ALA A 238 -5.15 -18.97 11.62
N GLY A 239 -5.21 -19.95 10.71
CA GLY A 239 -6.36 -20.85 10.54
C GLY A 239 -7.53 -20.23 9.77
N LEU A 240 -7.33 -19.10 9.09
CA LEU A 240 -8.32 -18.46 8.22
C LEU A 240 -8.08 -18.83 6.75
N THR A 241 -9.08 -18.60 5.90
CA THR A 241 -8.94 -18.80 4.45
C THR A 241 -8.67 -17.48 3.74
N LEU A 242 -7.63 -17.40 2.90
CA LEU A 242 -7.45 -16.26 2.00
C LEU A 242 -8.33 -16.43 0.76
N LEU A 243 -9.13 -15.42 0.46
CA LEU A 243 -9.93 -15.31 -0.76
C LEU A 243 -9.28 -14.29 -1.69
N VAL A 244 -9.06 -14.72 -2.93
CA VAL A 244 -8.58 -13.88 -4.03
C VAL A 244 -9.49 -14.05 -5.24
N HIS A 245 -9.44 -13.08 -6.12
CA HIS A 245 -10.16 -13.09 -7.38
C HIS A 245 -9.67 -14.21 -8.31
N SER A 246 -10.60 -14.84 -9.03
CA SER A 246 -10.33 -15.81 -10.10
C SER A 246 -11.05 -15.50 -11.40
N GLU A 247 -12.24 -14.89 -11.33
CA GLU A 247 -13.07 -14.58 -12.51
C GLU A 247 -13.06 -13.09 -12.87
N VAL A 248 -12.98 -12.21 -11.86
CA VAL A 248 -13.00 -10.75 -12.03
C VAL A 248 -11.61 -10.18 -11.72
N PRO A 249 -11.07 -9.23 -12.49
CA PRO A 249 -9.78 -8.61 -12.13
C PRO A 249 -9.84 -7.91 -10.76
N PRO A 250 -8.81 -8.05 -9.88
CA PRO A 250 -8.78 -7.40 -8.58
C PRO A 250 -8.64 -5.87 -8.64
N GLY A 251 -8.05 -5.35 -9.72
CA GLY A 251 -7.85 -3.91 -9.94
C GLY A 251 -9.11 -3.18 -10.41
N ASP A 252 -8.93 -1.95 -10.91
CA ASP A 252 -10.02 -1.05 -11.25
C ASP A 252 -10.99 -1.57 -12.32
N ALA A 253 -10.51 -2.44 -13.21
CA ALA A 253 -11.35 -3.10 -14.20
C ALA A 253 -12.46 -3.97 -13.58
N GLY A 254 -12.34 -4.38 -12.31
CA GLY A 254 -13.33 -5.18 -11.58
C GLY A 254 -14.27 -4.37 -10.67
N ILE A 255 -14.08 -3.05 -10.57
CA ILE A 255 -14.86 -2.20 -9.64
C ILE A 255 -16.35 -2.18 -10.00
N SER A 256 -16.69 -2.20 -11.29
CA SER A 256 -18.09 -2.12 -11.75
C SER A 256 -18.95 -3.26 -11.19
N VAL A 257 -18.38 -4.46 -11.07
CA VAL A 257 -19.05 -5.65 -10.49
C VAL A 257 -19.38 -5.39 -9.03
N GLY A 258 -18.41 -4.89 -8.24
CA GLY A 258 -18.64 -4.57 -6.83
C GLY A 258 -19.64 -3.45 -6.61
N GLN A 259 -19.64 -2.42 -7.47
CA GLN A 259 -20.63 -1.34 -7.43
C GLN A 259 -22.04 -1.84 -7.74
N ALA A 260 -22.18 -2.71 -8.75
CA ALA A 260 -23.45 -3.31 -9.11
C ALA A 260 -23.98 -4.21 -8.00
N TYR A 261 -23.12 -5.07 -7.42
CA TYR A 261 -23.47 -5.95 -6.32
C TYR A 261 -23.97 -5.18 -5.09
N PHE A 262 -23.21 -4.18 -4.64
CA PHE A 262 -23.60 -3.38 -3.48
C PHE A 262 -24.92 -2.63 -3.71
N THR A 263 -25.13 -2.12 -4.93
CA THR A 263 -26.39 -1.48 -5.28
C THR A 263 -27.53 -2.48 -5.26
N ALA A 264 -27.40 -3.65 -5.89
CA ALA A 264 -28.46 -4.66 -5.92
C ALA A 264 -28.87 -5.10 -4.50
N VAL A 265 -27.89 -5.34 -3.63
CA VAL A 265 -28.12 -5.79 -2.25
C VAL A 265 -28.78 -4.72 -1.38
N LYS A 266 -28.50 -3.44 -1.61
CA LYS A 266 -29.10 -2.34 -0.83
C LYS A 266 -30.58 -2.11 -1.13
N TRP A 267 -31.06 -2.56 -2.30
CA TRP A 267 -32.43 -2.39 -2.77
C TRP A 267 -33.28 -3.67 -2.70
N SER A 268 -32.70 -4.79 -2.26
CA SER A 268 -33.37 -6.07 -2.00
C SER A 268 -33.76 -6.22 -0.54
#